data_AF-A0AB35YUS1-F1
#
_entry.id   AF-A0AB35YUS1-F1
#
_cell.length_a   1.000
_cell.length_b   1.000
_cell.length_c   1.000
_cell.angle_alpha   90.00
_cell.angle_beta   90.00
_cell.angle_gamma   90.00
#
_symmetry.space_group_name_H-M   'P 1'
#
loop_
_entity.id
_entity.type
_entity.pdbx_description
1 polymer ?
#
loop_
_entity_poly.entity_id
_entity_poly.type
_entity_poly.pdbx_seq_one_letter_code
_entity_poly.pdbx_strand_id
1 'polypeptide(L)'
;MEISKEAILNKTHYGLKVYAYILRQYYPESVLSLKGRDCGITRNPFNGGKDTLQINIVDNVAQHYDTELTDFKGDIFEFASYHFKTLEEQDLLIKLNEALHLRIGQKNSFYNQEEFQPAVEFPEIATQASPVFSYFQKPVTNIIPNRQASLVEVFHLIKGDDFASCTSTLRKIQDVKKARKYKAFHFDYVTFSGLFSKRNDKDLKKHSGLLTIDFDHLKDISNLREALLKDEYFETELLFTSPSGDGLKWVIPIELTKVKHQDFFKAAANYIQHSYSLEVDVSGKDISRACFLPHDPNVFINPKYL
;
A
#
# COMPACT_ATOMS: atom_id res chain seq x y z
N MET A 1 -17.67 -3.81 -8.30
CA MET A 1 -17.58 -3.84 -9.78
C MET A 1 -17.36 -5.29 -10.18
N GLU A 2 -18.22 -5.85 -11.03
CA GLU A 2 -18.07 -7.23 -11.51
C GLU A 2 -16.85 -7.36 -12.45
N ILE A 3 -16.26 -8.56 -12.50
CA ILE A 3 -15.14 -8.85 -13.38
C ILE A 3 -15.64 -8.77 -14.83
N SER A 4 -15.12 -7.80 -15.60
CA SER A 4 -15.49 -7.52 -16.98
C SER A 4 -14.28 -7.03 -17.78
N LYS A 5 -14.36 -7.10 -19.12
CA LYS A 5 -13.32 -6.55 -20.02
C LYS A 5 -13.02 -5.08 -19.72
N GLU A 6 -14.06 -4.27 -19.54
CA GLU A 6 -13.93 -2.84 -19.23
C GLU A 6 -13.18 -2.60 -17.90
N ALA A 7 -13.55 -3.34 -16.84
CA ALA A 7 -12.88 -3.23 -15.55
C ALA A 7 -11.39 -3.60 -15.62
N ILE A 8 -11.04 -4.63 -16.41
CA ILE A 8 -9.64 -5.01 -16.65
C ILE A 8 -8.90 -3.90 -17.39
N LEU A 9 -9.46 -3.39 -18.49
CA LEU A 9 -8.84 -2.31 -19.27
C LEU A 9 -8.55 -1.07 -18.41
N ASN A 10 -9.51 -0.69 -17.57
CA ASN A 10 -9.38 0.44 -16.65
C ASN A 10 -8.22 0.26 -15.65
N LYS A 11 -8.05 -0.95 -15.06
CA LYS A 11 -6.96 -1.21 -14.10
C LYS A 11 -5.59 -1.48 -14.75
N THR A 12 -5.59 -1.85 -16.03
CA THR A 12 -4.39 -2.29 -16.75
C THR A 12 -3.85 -1.26 -17.73
N HIS A 13 -4.32 -0.02 -17.66
CA HIS A 13 -3.92 1.08 -18.56
C HIS A 13 -4.15 0.67 -20.02
N TYR A 14 -5.43 0.50 -20.38
CA TYR A 14 -5.89 0.07 -21.70
C TYR A 14 -5.46 -1.36 -22.10
N GLY A 15 -4.97 -2.18 -21.16
CA GLY A 15 -4.45 -3.52 -21.44
C GLY A 15 -2.93 -3.62 -21.52
N LEU A 16 -2.18 -2.50 -21.50
CA LEU A 16 -0.71 -2.54 -21.61
C LEU A 16 -0.04 -3.30 -20.47
N LYS A 17 -0.57 -3.23 -19.24
CA LYS A 17 -0.03 -4.02 -18.11
C LYS A 17 -0.16 -5.52 -18.36
N VAL A 18 -1.19 -5.97 -19.09
CA VAL A 18 -1.39 -7.38 -19.42
C VAL A 18 -0.33 -7.83 -20.44
N TYR A 19 -0.10 -7.08 -21.53
CA TYR A 19 0.98 -7.36 -22.48
C TYR A 19 2.34 -7.43 -21.78
N ALA A 20 2.64 -6.44 -20.94
CA ALA A 20 3.90 -6.40 -20.19
C ALA A 20 4.04 -7.56 -19.20
N TYR A 21 2.95 -8.01 -18.57
CA TYR A 21 2.96 -9.19 -17.72
C TYR A 21 3.27 -10.46 -18.52
N ILE A 22 2.56 -10.67 -19.63
CA ILE A 22 2.72 -11.86 -20.48
C ILE A 22 4.15 -11.92 -21.03
N LEU A 23 4.64 -10.83 -21.62
CA LEU A 23 5.99 -10.78 -22.18
C LEU A 23 7.07 -11.10 -21.13
N ARG A 24 6.89 -10.66 -19.88
CA ARG A 24 7.81 -10.99 -18.79
C ARG A 24 7.79 -12.46 -18.37
N GLN A 25 6.73 -13.21 -18.67
CA GLN A 25 6.71 -14.66 -18.46
C GLN A 25 7.64 -15.40 -19.44
N TYR A 26 7.83 -14.85 -20.65
CA TYR A 26 8.72 -15.43 -21.67
C TYR A 26 10.13 -14.80 -21.63
N TYR A 27 10.20 -13.51 -21.31
CA TYR A 27 11.39 -12.68 -21.36
C TYR A 27 11.44 -11.80 -20.10
N PRO A 28 12.03 -12.27 -18.99
CA PRO A 28 12.01 -11.55 -17.71
C PRO A 28 12.57 -10.11 -17.78
N GLU A 29 13.52 -9.87 -18.68
CA GLU A 29 14.16 -8.56 -18.91
C GLU A 29 13.36 -7.64 -19.86
N SER A 30 12.24 -8.11 -20.41
CA SER A 30 11.47 -7.30 -21.37
C SER A 30 10.80 -6.10 -20.70
N VAL A 31 11.02 -4.94 -21.30
CA VAL A 31 10.38 -3.68 -20.94
C VAL A 31 9.57 -3.19 -22.14
N LEU A 32 8.26 -3.00 -21.95
CA LEU A 32 7.44 -2.31 -22.93
C LEU A 32 7.65 -0.80 -22.76
N SER A 33 8.12 -0.12 -23.81
CA SER A 33 8.15 1.34 -23.85
C SER A 33 6.87 1.87 -24.49
N LEU A 34 6.44 3.08 -24.16
CA LEU A 34 5.29 3.73 -24.79
C LEU A 34 5.68 5.15 -25.21
N LYS A 35 5.50 5.48 -26.49
CA LYS A 35 5.63 6.84 -27.03
C LYS A 35 4.30 7.24 -27.66
N GLY A 36 3.54 8.09 -26.97
CA GLY A 36 2.18 8.41 -27.38
C GLY A 36 1.26 7.20 -27.22
N ARG A 37 0.77 6.65 -28.34
CA ARG A 37 -0.09 5.45 -28.37
C ARG A 37 0.60 4.23 -28.99
N ASP A 38 1.91 4.29 -29.18
CA ASP A 38 2.71 3.28 -29.87
C ASP A 38 3.80 2.73 -28.93
N CYS A 39 3.92 1.40 -28.85
CA CYS A 39 4.90 0.73 -27.99
C CYS A 39 6.19 0.30 -28.69
N GLY A 40 6.30 0.52 -30.00
CA GLY A 40 7.34 -0.01 -30.85
C GLY A 40 7.29 -1.52 -31.00
N ILE A 41 8.22 -2.04 -31.80
CA ILE A 41 8.36 -3.47 -32.06
C ILE A 41 9.05 -4.12 -30.87
N THR A 42 8.55 -5.28 -30.47
CA THR A 42 9.12 -6.13 -29.41
C THR A 42 9.05 -7.62 -29.78
N ARG A 43 9.59 -8.46 -28.92
CA ARG A 43 9.65 -9.91 -29.12
C ARG A 43 8.25 -10.54 -29.08
N ASN A 44 7.92 -11.34 -30.07
CA ASN A 44 6.68 -12.12 -30.10
C ASN A 44 6.92 -13.55 -29.56
N PRO A 45 6.40 -13.90 -28.37
CA PRO A 45 6.51 -15.26 -27.84
C PRO A 45 5.78 -16.32 -28.69
N PHE A 46 4.86 -15.88 -29.57
CA PHE A 46 4.08 -16.74 -30.46
C PHE A 46 4.62 -16.78 -31.91
N ASN A 47 5.73 -16.10 -32.19
CA ASN A 47 6.46 -16.18 -33.46
C ASN A 47 7.96 -16.46 -33.21
N GLY A 48 8.25 -17.54 -32.47
CA GLY A 48 9.62 -17.99 -32.20
C GLY A 48 10.49 -17.01 -31.40
N GLY A 49 9.88 -15.98 -30.78
CA GLY A 49 10.59 -14.97 -30.01
C GLY A 49 11.36 -13.93 -30.81
N LYS A 50 11.01 -13.74 -32.08
CA LYS A 50 11.54 -12.69 -32.96
C LYS A 50 10.97 -11.31 -32.61
N ASP A 51 11.71 -10.25 -32.88
CA ASP A 51 11.26 -8.86 -32.76
C ASP A 51 10.26 -8.50 -33.88
N THR A 52 9.01 -8.94 -33.69
CA THR A 52 7.97 -8.91 -34.73
C THR A 52 6.62 -8.43 -34.21
N LEU A 53 6.41 -8.38 -32.89
CA LEU A 53 5.17 -7.96 -32.25
C LEU A 53 5.14 -6.43 -32.13
N GLN A 54 4.18 -5.78 -32.78
CA GLN A 54 3.88 -4.37 -32.57
C GLN A 54 2.62 -4.25 -31.70
N ILE A 55 2.65 -3.36 -30.70
CA ILE A 55 1.49 -3.07 -29.83
C ILE A 55 1.17 -1.57 -29.90
N ASN A 56 -0.11 -1.24 -30.10
CA ASN A 56 -0.60 0.13 -30.15
C ASN A 56 -1.92 0.26 -29.38
N ILE A 57 -2.25 1.46 -28.90
CA ILE A 57 -3.55 1.76 -28.30
C ILE A 57 -4.49 2.34 -29.36
N VAL A 58 -5.57 1.64 -29.66
CA VAL A 58 -6.64 2.06 -30.57
C VAL A 58 -7.96 2.05 -29.80
N ASP A 59 -8.70 3.17 -29.83
CA ASP A 59 -9.97 3.32 -29.11
C ASP A 59 -9.92 2.93 -27.62
N ASN A 60 -8.84 3.32 -26.94
CA ASN A 60 -8.56 3.00 -25.53
C ASN A 60 -8.42 1.49 -25.23
N VAL A 61 -8.12 0.69 -26.24
CA VAL A 61 -7.79 -0.73 -26.10
C VAL A 61 -6.43 -0.99 -26.75
N ALA A 62 -5.54 -1.65 -26.02
CA ALA A 62 -4.27 -2.11 -26.56
C ALA A 62 -4.53 -3.26 -27.52
N GLN A 63 -4.03 -3.11 -28.74
CA GLN A 63 -4.12 -4.06 -29.83
C GLN A 63 -2.72 -4.40 -30.34
N HIS A 64 -2.60 -5.54 -30.99
CA HIS A 64 -1.34 -6.02 -31.53
C HIS A 64 -1.47 -6.49 -32.97
N TYR A 65 -0.34 -6.51 -33.67
CA TYR A 65 -0.15 -7.27 -34.89
C TYR A 65 1.30 -7.76 -34.98
N ASP A 66 1.52 -8.83 -35.72
CA ASP A 66 2.85 -9.32 -36.07
C ASP A 66 3.24 -8.81 -37.47
N THR A 67 4.50 -8.39 -37.61
CA THR A 67 5.05 -7.84 -38.85
C THR A 67 5.38 -8.90 -39.91
N GLU A 68 5.53 -10.17 -39.52
CA GLU A 68 5.76 -11.31 -40.41
C GLU A 68 4.51 -12.18 -40.55
N LEU A 69 3.74 -12.37 -39.48
CA LEU A 69 2.51 -13.16 -39.44
C LEU A 69 1.28 -12.25 -39.58
N THR A 70 0.91 -11.94 -40.82
CA THR A 70 -0.17 -10.96 -41.10
C THR A 70 -1.55 -11.30 -40.50
N ASP A 71 -1.82 -12.59 -40.24
CA ASP A 71 -3.05 -13.05 -39.59
C ASP A 71 -2.98 -12.99 -38.05
N PHE A 72 -1.77 -12.86 -37.47
CA PHE A 72 -1.58 -12.71 -36.04
C PHE A 72 -1.78 -11.24 -35.64
N LYS A 73 -3.04 -10.86 -35.47
CA LYS A 73 -3.45 -9.55 -35.00
C LYS A 73 -4.70 -9.67 -34.14
N GLY A 74 -4.87 -8.75 -33.21
CA GLY A 74 -5.99 -8.81 -32.30
C GLY A 74 -5.91 -7.84 -31.14
N ASP A 75 -6.84 -7.96 -30.21
CA ASP A 75 -6.82 -7.18 -28.97
C ASP A 75 -6.02 -7.86 -27.86
N ILE A 76 -6.01 -7.22 -26.69
CA ILE A 76 -5.31 -7.72 -25.52
C ILE A 76 -5.87 -9.05 -24.99
N PHE A 77 -7.19 -9.29 -25.11
CA PHE A 77 -7.82 -10.51 -24.64
C PHE A 77 -7.49 -11.68 -25.57
N GLU A 78 -7.46 -11.46 -26.89
CA GLU A 78 -7.00 -12.45 -27.85
C GLU A 78 -5.53 -12.80 -27.60
N PHE A 79 -4.66 -11.82 -27.39
CA PHE A 79 -3.26 -12.08 -27.04
C PHE A 79 -3.11 -12.89 -25.73
N ALA A 80 -3.89 -12.53 -24.70
CA ALA A 80 -3.89 -13.22 -23.42
C ALA A 80 -4.41 -14.67 -23.53
N SER A 81 -5.37 -14.93 -24.42
CA SER A 81 -5.93 -16.26 -24.66
C SER A 81 -4.85 -17.26 -25.11
N TYR A 82 -3.89 -16.84 -25.94
CA TYR A 82 -2.75 -17.67 -26.35
C TYR A 82 -1.84 -18.05 -25.17
N HIS A 83 -1.62 -17.13 -24.24
CA HIS A 83 -0.78 -17.38 -23.06
C HIS A 83 -1.48 -18.30 -22.04
N PHE A 84 -2.72 -17.96 -21.67
CA PHE A 84 -3.50 -18.69 -20.68
C PHE A 84 -4.19 -19.96 -21.22
N LYS A 85 -4.09 -20.19 -22.54
CA LYS A 85 -4.63 -21.35 -23.26
C LYS A 85 -6.10 -21.60 -22.94
N THR A 86 -6.90 -20.55 -23.00
CA THR A 86 -8.34 -20.61 -22.76
C THR A 86 -9.08 -19.76 -23.79
N LEU A 87 -10.19 -20.28 -24.29
CA LEU A 87 -11.08 -19.57 -25.22
C LEU A 87 -12.35 -19.07 -24.53
N GLU A 88 -12.59 -19.51 -23.30
CA GLU A 88 -13.74 -19.09 -22.50
C GLU A 88 -13.47 -17.71 -21.90
N GLU A 89 -14.25 -16.70 -22.31
CA GLU A 89 -14.03 -15.30 -21.92
C GLU A 89 -14.02 -15.15 -20.39
N GLN A 90 -14.99 -15.73 -19.69
CA GLN A 90 -15.09 -15.57 -18.24
C GLN A 90 -13.89 -16.17 -17.49
N ASP A 91 -13.41 -17.33 -17.92
CA ASP A 91 -12.21 -17.97 -17.37
C ASP A 91 -10.96 -17.11 -17.63
N LEU A 92 -10.84 -16.55 -18.83
CA LEU A 92 -9.75 -15.61 -19.16
C LEU A 92 -9.77 -14.38 -18.24
N LEU A 93 -10.94 -13.75 -18.03
CA LEU A 93 -11.06 -12.57 -17.19
C LEU A 93 -10.71 -12.88 -15.72
N ILE A 94 -11.10 -14.05 -15.21
CA ILE A 94 -10.73 -14.51 -13.86
C ILE A 94 -9.21 -14.70 -13.77
N LYS A 95 -8.61 -15.43 -14.71
CA LYS A 95 -7.15 -15.65 -14.75
C LYS A 95 -6.37 -14.34 -14.84
N LEU A 96 -6.84 -13.38 -15.61
CA LEU A 96 -6.24 -12.05 -15.70
C LEU A 96 -6.37 -11.28 -14.38
N ASN A 97 -7.54 -11.31 -13.74
CA ASN A 97 -7.78 -10.67 -12.45
C ASN A 97 -6.85 -11.25 -11.35
N GLU A 98 -6.63 -12.55 -11.36
CA GLU A 98 -5.75 -13.25 -10.42
C GLU A 98 -4.26 -13.01 -10.71
N ALA A 99 -3.82 -13.24 -11.95
CA ALA A 99 -2.42 -13.15 -12.36
C ALA A 99 -1.83 -11.73 -12.19
N LEU A 100 -2.68 -10.72 -12.37
CA LEU A 100 -2.30 -9.31 -12.22
C LEU A 100 -2.71 -8.72 -10.87
N HIS A 101 -3.33 -9.53 -10.00
CA HIS A 101 -3.84 -9.09 -8.70
C HIS A 101 -4.73 -7.84 -8.79
N LEU A 102 -5.65 -7.81 -9.76
CA LEU A 102 -6.48 -6.63 -10.04
C LEU A 102 -7.62 -6.43 -9.04
N ARG A 103 -7.95 -7.46 -8.23
CA ARG A 103 -8.98 -7.45 -7.18
C ARG A 103 -10.37 -6.98 -7.65
N ILE A 104 -10.65 -7.08 -8.94
CA ILE A 104 -11.97 -6.77 -9.50
C ILE A 104 -12.96 -7.82 -8.97
N GLY A 105 -14.17 -7.41 -8.62
CA GLY A 105 -15.19 -8.28 -8.04
C GLY A 105 -14.99 -8.59 -6.55
N GLN A 106 -13.84 -8.26 -5.96
CA GLN A 106 -13.64 -8.41 -4.52
C GLN A 106 -14.28 -7.21 -3.80
N LYS A 107 -15.22 -7.47 -2.90
CA LYS A 107 -15.68 -6.47 -1.94
C LYS A 107 -14.64 -6.41 -0.83
N ASN A 108 -14.08 -5.22 -0.55
CA ASN A 108 -13.34 -4.97 0.68
C ASN A 108 -14.27 -5.32 1.84
N SER A 109 -14.06 -6.48 2.47
CA SER A 109 -15.01 -7.12 3.38
C SER A 109 -15.24 -6.38 4.71
N PHE A 110 -14.77 -5.15 4.87
CA PHE A 110 -14.75 -4.50 6.18
C PHE A 110 -15.48 -3.15 6.27
N TYR A 111 -15.68 -2.40 5.18
CA TYR A 111 -16.25 -1.04 5.27
C TYR A 111 -17.69 -0.87 4.79
N ASN A 112 -18.37 -1.94 4.37
CA ASN A 112 -19.77 -1.86 3.94
C ASN A 112 -20.66 -2.72 4.85
N GLN A 113 -20.92 -2.21 6.05
CA GLN A 113 -22.17 -2.50 6.76
C GLN A 113 -22.94 -1.19 6.97
N GLU A 114 -23.49 -0.66 5.89
CA GLU A 114 -24.72 0.12 5.97
C GLU A 114 -25.82 -0.71 5.30
N GLU A 115 -26.55 -1.46 6.14
CA GLU A 115 -28.01 -1.49 6.24
C GLU A 115 -28.57 -2.86 6.70
N PHE A 116 -29.31 -2.78 7.81
CA PHE A 116 -30.29 -3.70 8.40
C PHE A 116 -29.86 -5.04 9.02
N GLN A 117 -29.92 -5.05 10.36
CA GLN A 117 -29.95 -6.25 11.21
C GLN A 117 -31.21 -7.09 10.94
N PRO A 118 -31.06 -8.42 10.99
CA PRO A 118 -31.72 -9.15 12.08
C PRO A 118 -30.70 -9.97 12.88
N ALA A 119 -31.05 -10.21 14.15
CA ALA A 119 -30.22 -10.90 15.12
C ALA A 119 -29.75 -12.27 14.60
N VAL A 120 -28.44 -12.39 14.35
CA VAL A 120 -27.76 -13.66 14.15
C VAL A 120 -26.68 -13.74 15.22
N GLU A 121 -26.74 -14.80 16.01
CA GLU A 121 -25.76 -15.11 17.06
C GLU A 121 -24.34 -15.07 16.47
N PHE A 122 -23.50 -14.21 17.03
CA PHE A 122 -22.11 -14.06 16.60
C PHE A 122 -21.31 -15.31 16.98
N PRO A 123 -20.70 -16.04 16.03
CA PRO A 123 -19.65 -16.98 16.39
C PRO A 123 -18.46 -16.18 16.95
N GLU A 124 -17.89 -16.66 18.06
CA GLU A 124 -16.72 -16.07 18.72
C GLU A 124 -15.60 -15.81 17.70
N ILE A 125 -15.32 -14.53 17.41
CA ILE A 125 -14.17 -14.13 16.61
C ILE A 125 -12.93 -14.44 17.45
N ALA A 126 -12.10 -15.39 17.01
CA ALA A 126 -10.78 -15.58 17.58
C ALA A 126 -9.98 -14.28 17.41
N THR A 127 -9.84 -13.49 18.48
CA THR A 127 -9.08 -12.24 18.49
C THR A 127 -7.67 -12.50 17.96
N GLN A 128 -7.32 -11.93 16.80
CA GLN A 128 -6.01 -12.08 16.22
C GLN A 128 -4.97 -11.44 17.15
N ALA A 129 -3.86 -12.13 17.42
CA ALA A 129 -2.82 -11.60 18.29
C ALA A 129 -2.28 -10.25 17.76
N SER A 130 -2.44 -9.18 18.55
CA SER A 130 -1.99 -7.84 18.17
C SER A 130 -0.47 -7.82 17.94
N PRO A 131 0.01 -7.19 16.85
CA PRO A 131 1.44 -6.95 16.65
C PRO A 131 2.07 -6.22 17.84
N VAL A 132 3.34 -6.53 18.11
CA VAL A 132 4.15 -5.92 19.17
C VAL A 132 5.43 -5.32 18.61
N PHE A 133 5.87 -4.23 19.23
CA PHE A 133 7.04 -3.47 18.80
C PHE A 133 7.66 -2.71 19.98
N SER A 134 8.83 -2.11 19.76
CA SER A 134 9.55 -1.39 20.80
C SER A 134 8.93 -0.02 21.12
N TYR A 135 8.80 0.27 22.41
CA TYR A 135 8.36 1.54 22.97
C TYR A 135 9.53 2.27 23.63
N PHE A 136 9.64 3.57 23.39
CA PHE A 136 10.71 4.42 23.87
C PHE A 136 10.11 5.62 24.59
N GLN A 137 10.55 5.85 25.83
CA GLN A 137 10.24 7.08 26.54
C GLN A 137 11.06 8.23 25.97
N LYS A 138 10.43 9.40 25.86
CA LYS A 138 11.10 10.66 25.52
C LYS A 138 12.38 10.89 26.35
N PRO A 139 13.37 11.61 25.83
CA PRO A 139 13.43 12.23 24.49
C PRO A 139 13.79 11.22 23.38
N VAL A 140 13.71 11.63 22.10
CA VAL A 140 14.02 10.78 20.93
C VAL A 140 15.49 10.29 20.87
N THR A 141 16.37 10.93 21.65
CA THR A 141 17.77 10.50 21.85
C THR A 141 17.88 9.28 22.78
N ASN A 142 16.82 8.94 23.53
CA ASN A 142 16.74 7.67 24.23
C ASN A 142 16.49 6.55 23.22
N ILE A 143 17.56 5.86 22.84
CA ILE A 143 17.56 4.83 21.81
C ILE A 143 17.49 3.41 22.37
N ILE A 144 17.30 3.25 23.67
CA ILE A 144 17.09 1.94 24.31
C ILE A 144 15.59 1.81 24.61
N PRO A 145 14.91 0.77 24.11
CA PRO A 145 13.49 0.61 24.37
C PRO A 145 13.27 0.33 25.86
N ASN A 146 12.33 1.05 26.47
CA ASN A 146 11.98 0.85 27.88
C ASN A 146 11.15 -0.43 28.04
N ARG A 147 10.31 -0.74 27.05
CA ARG A 147 9.42 -1.91 27.05
C ARG A 147 8.97 -2.24 25.63
N GLN A 148 8.25 -3.35 25.50
CA GLN A 148 7.42 -3.63 24.34
C GLN A 148 6.02 -3.03 24.53
N ALA A 149 5.35 -2.71 23.43
CA ALA A 149 3.95 -2.27 23.39
C ALA A 149 3.22 -3.02 22.27
N SER A 150 1.91 -3.24 22.46
CA SER A 150 1.04 -3.76 21.39
C SER A 150 0.40 -2.63 20.59
N LEU A 151 -0.09 -2.94 19.39
CA LEU A 151 -0.85 -2.00 18.57
C LEU A 151 -2.10 -1.47 19.31
N VAL A 152 -2.83 -2.36 19.99
CA VAL A 152 -4.01 -2.00 20.81
C VAL A 152 -3.62 -1.07 21.95
N GLU A 153 -2.50 -1.31 22.62
CA GLU A 153 -2.03 -0.42 23.69
C GLU A 153 -1.72 0.97 23.15
N VAL A 154 -1.01 1.07 22.02
CA VAL A 154 -0.71 2.35 21.38
C VAL A 154 -1.96 3.08 20.92
N PHE A 155 -2.95 2.36 20.40
CA PHE A 155 -4.25 2.96 20.07
C PHE A 155 -4.89 3.64 21.28
N HIS A 156 -4.92 2.98 22.44
CA HIS A 156 -5.47 3.58 23.67
C HIS A 156 -4.64 4.76 24.16
N LEU A 157 -3.31 4.70 24.08
CA LEU A 157 -2.44 5.82 24.45
C LEU A 157 -2.62 7.05 23.54
N ILE A 158 -2.81 6.84 22.23
CA ILE A 158 -3.07 7.93 21.28
C ILE A 158 -4.48 8.51 21.48
N LYS A 159 -5.47 7.65 21.70
CA LYS A 159 -6.87 8.06 21.87
C LYS A 159 -7.11 8.76 23.20
N GLY A 160 -6.46 8.30 24.26
CA GLY A 160 -6.54 8.83 25.60
C GLY A 160 -5.72 10.11 25.80
N ASP A 161 -5.75 10.66 27.02
CA ASP A 161 -5.21 11.98 27.31
C ASP A 161 -3.71 12.00 27.64
N ASP A 162 -3.03 10.85 27.65
CA ASP A 162 -1.60 10.71 28.01
C ASP A 162 -0.69 11.70 27.26
N PHE A 163 -1.00 11.98 26.00
CA PHE A 163 -0.25 12.89 25.14
C PHE A 163 -0.98 14.22 24.85
N ALA A 164 -2.12 14.49 25.49
CA ALA A 164 -2.95 15.66 25.16
C ALA A 164 -2.23 16.99 25.44
N SER A 165 -1.58 17.10 26.60
CA SER A 165 -0.87 18.32 27.02
C SER A 165 0.33 18.65 26.12
N CYS A 166 1.20 17.67 25.82
CA CYS A 166 2.34 17.89 24.95
C CYS A 166 1.93 18.12 23.49
N THR A 167 0.88 17.45 23.01
CA THR A 167 0.30 17.67 21.68
C THR A 167 -0.26 19.08 21.52
N SER A 168 -1.10 19.52 22.47
CA SER A 168 -1.66 20.88 22.48
C SER A 168 -0.56 21.94 22.55
N THR A 169 0.48 21.71 23.36
CA THR A 169 1.61 22.63 23.46
C THR A 169 2.38 22.71 22.16
N LEU A 170 2.71 21.57 21.53
CA LEU A 170 3.43 21.54 20.26
C LEU A 170 2.68 22.32 19.17
N ARG A 171 1.37 22.12 19.04
CA ARG A 171 0.53 22.77 18.03
C ARG A 171 0.42 24.30 18.20
N LYS A 172 0.76 24.84 19.36
CA LYS A 172 0.80 26.29 19.62
C LYS A 172 2.14 26.93 19.24
N ILE A 173 3.19 26.13 19.01
CA ILE A 173 4.52 26.65 18.70
C ILE A 173 4.60 26.98 17.20
N GLN A 174 4.64 28.27 16.87
CA GLN A 174 4.71 28.75 15.48
C GLN A 174 6.11 28.61 14.86
N ASP A 175 7.17 28.74 15.66
CA ASP A 175 8.53 28.61 15.17
C ASP A 175 8.88 27.14 14.90
N VAL A 176 9.14 26.82 13.63
CA VAL A 176 9.40 25.45 13.15
C VAL A 176 10.58 24.79 13.88
N LYS A 177 11.64 25.54 14.20
CA LYS A 177 12.83 24.99 14.88
C LYS A 177 12.51 24.65 16.33
N LYS A 178 11.78 25.53 17.03
CA LYS A 178 11.29 25.31 18.39
C LYS A 178 10.30 24.15 18.44
N ALA A 179 9.38 24.07 17.48
CA ALA A 179 8.40 22.97 17.40
C ALA A 179 9.11 21.63 17.19
N ARG A 180 10.07 21.56 16.25
CA ARG A 180 10.89 20.36 16.02
C ARG A 180 11.67 19.94 17.28
N LYS A 181 12.29 20.90 17.97
CA LYS A 181 13.00 20.63 19.23
C LYS A 181 12.03 20.14 20.31
N TYR A 182 10.90 20.82 20.50
CA TYR A 182 9.88 20.42 21.47
C TYR A 182 9.40 18.97 21.21
N LYS A 183 9.05 18.66 19.96
CA LYS A 183 8.63 17.31 19.54
C LYS A 183 9.68 16.25 19.91
N ALA A 184 10.95 16.52 19.60
CA ALA A 184 12.05 15.60 19.91
C ALA A 184 12.28 15.36 21.42
N PHE A 185 11.92 16.31 22.29
CA PHE A 185 12.15 16.23 23.73
C PHE A 185 10.93 15.76 24.54
N HIS A 186 9.71 15.97 24.04
CA HIS A 186 8.48 15.82 24.83
C HIS A 186 7.54 14.70 24.37
N PHE A 187 7.87 13.97 23.30
CA PHE A 187 7.05 12.87 22.80
C PHE A 187 7.75 11.54 22.99
N ASP A 188 7.01 10.62 23.59
CA ASP A 188 7.34 9.21 23.54
C ASP A 188 7.11 8.72 22.11
N TYR A 189 7.73 7.59 21.76
CA TYR A 189 7.69 7.10 20.40
C TYR A 189 7.85 5.59 20.33
N VAL A 190 7.44 5.03 19.20
CA VAL A 190 7.53 3.59 18.92
C VAL A 190 8.26 3.36 17.60
N THR A 191 8.68 2.12 17.39
CA THR A 191 9.16 1.64 16.08
C THR A 191 8.19 0.59 15.58
N PHE A 192 7.08 1.00 14.97
CA PHE A 192 5.99 0.09 14.59
C PHE A 192 6.47 -1.17 13.86
N SER A 193 7.54 -1.08 13.07
CA SER A 193 8.11 -2.18 12.31
C SER A 193 8.80 -3.26 13.12
N GLY A 194 9.09 -3.08 14.41
CA GLY A 194 9.64 -4.19 15.18
C GLY A 194 10.12 -3.93 16.59
N LEU A 195 10.63 -5.00 17.17
CA LEU A 195 11.33 -5.06 18.45
C LEU A 195 12.84 -4.95 18.22
N PHE A 196 13.49 -4.15 19.05
CA PHE A 196 14.92 -3.86 18.94
C PHE A 196 15.64 -4.03 20.29
N SER A 197 16.96 -4.28 20.27
CA SER A 197 17.83 -4.06 21.45
C SER A 197 18.12 -2.57 21.64
N LYS A 198 18.24 -1.86 20.52
CA LYS A 198 18.54 -0.44 20.42
C LYS A 198 17.96 0.08 19.11
N ARG A 199 17.57 1.35 19.04
CA ARG A 199 17.01 1.94 17.81
C ARG A 199 18.06 2.07 16.72
N ASN A 200 18.24 0.98 15.98
CA ASN A 200 19.11 0.83 14.82
C ASN A 200 18.65 -0.40 14.03
N ASP A 201 18.66 -0.35 12.71
CA ASP A 201 18.24 -1.46 11.85
C ASP A 201 19.06 -2.75 12.09
N LYS A 202 20.34 -2.62 12.48
CA LYS A 202 21.21 -3.76 12.81
C LYS A 202 20.87 -4.42 14.14
N ASP A 203 20.14 -3.73 14.99
CA ASP A 203 19.73 -4.15 16.34
C ASP A 203 18.28 -4.69 16.35
N LEU A 204 17.72 -5.00 15.17
CA LEU A 204 16.39 -5.62 15.04
C LEU A 204 16.41 -7.04 15.63
N LYS A 205 15.53 -7.26 16.62
CA LYS A 205 15.31 -8.59 17.20
C LYS A 205 14.22 -9.35 16.47
N LYS A 206 13.11 -8.67 16.17
CA LYS A 206 11.95 -9.27 15.51
C LYS A 206 11.13 -8.20 14.81
N HIS A 207 10.80 -8.42 13.55
CA HIS A 207 9.89 -7.54 12.83
C HIS A 207 8.43 -7.81 13.23
N SER A 208 7.61 -6.76 13.29
CA SER A 208 6.20 -6.82 13.71
C SER A 208 5.21 -7.17 12.59
N GLY A 209 5.68 -7.31 11.35
CA GLY A 209 4.82 -7.29 10.16
C GLY A 209 4.18 -5.94 9.81
N LEU A 210 4.58 -4.81 10.42
CA LEU A 210 4.00 -3.49 10.14
C LEU A 210 4.95 -2.53 9.44
N LEU A 211 4.40 -1.65 8.62
CA LEU A 211 5.10 -0.51 8.02
C LEU A 211 4.33 0.78 8.33
N THR A 212 5.06 1.84 8.65
CA THR A 212 4.47 3.17 8.85
C THR A 212 4.82 4.08 7.70
N ILE A 213 3.80 4.66 7.11
CA ILE A 213 3.87 5.70 6.09
C ILE A 213 3.56 7.03 6.75
N ASP A 214 4.41 8.01 6.47
CA ASP A 214 4.32 9.35 7.02
C ASP A 214 3.90 10.34 5.94
N PHE A 215 2.83 11.07 6.20
CA PHE A 215 2.33 12.13 5.34
C PHE A 215 2.41 13.46 6.09
N ASP A 216 3.28 14.36 5.63
CA ASP A 216 3.46 15.68 6.23
C ASP A 216 2.84 16.78 5.34
N HIS A 217 2.48 17.91 5.95
CA HIS A 217 2.02 19.12 5.27
C HIS A 217 0.83 18.92 4.31
N LEU A 218 -0.13 18.11 4.74
CA LEU A 218 -1.34 17.82 4.00
C LEU A 218 -2.28 19.04 3.96
N LYS A 219 -2.78 19.37 2.77
CA LYS A 219 -3.81 20.41 2.59
C LYS A 219 -5.18 19.96 3.06
N ASP A 220 -5.50 18.68 2.84
CA ASP A 220 -6.81 18.10 3.12
C ASP A 220 -6.66 16.75 3.84
N ILE A 221 -6.58 16.83 5.17
CA ILE A 221 -6.39 15.67 6.03
C ILE A 221 -7.63 14.77 6.04
N SER A 222 -8.83 15.36 5.97
CA SER A 222 -10.08 14.60 6.09
C SER A 222 -10.28 13.71 4.87
N ASN A 223 -10.15 14.29 3.67
CA ASN A 223 -10.33 13.52 2.43
C ASN A 223 -9.27 12.43 2.28
N LEU A 224 -8.00 12.72 2.60
CA LEU A 224 -6.97 11.68 2.54
C LEU A 224 -7.23 10.58 3.57
N ARG A 225 -7.62 10.93 4.80
CA ARG A 225 -7.96 9.95 5.84
C ARG A 225 -9.03 8.97 5.35
N GLU A 226 -10.13 9.47 4.79
CA GLU A 226 -11.19 8.61 4.25
C GLU A 226 -10.70 7.74 3.10
N ALA A 227 -9.88 8.30 2.20
CA ALA A 227 -9.35 7.60 1.05
C ALA A 227 -8.37 6.47 1.45
N LEU A 228 -7.58 6.67 2.52
CA LEU A 228 -6.68 5.65 3.07
C LEU A 228 -7.44 4.54 3.81
N LEU A 229 -8.51 4.88 4.55
CA LEU A 229 -9.35 3.88 5.21
C LEU A 229 -10.06 2.98 4.18
N LYS A 230 -10.39 3.52 3.00
CA LYS A 230 -11.02 2.81 1.89
C LYS A 230 -10.04 2.31 0.83
N ASP A 231 -8.73 2.32 1.10
CA ASP A 231 -7.70 1.89 0.14
C ASP A 231 -7.96 0.45 -0.34
N GLU A 232 -7.75 0.22 -1.63
CA GLU A 232 -8.06 -1.06 -2.28
C GLU A 232 -6.96 -2.13 -2.04
N TYR A 233 -5.72 -1.68 -1.88
CA TYR A 233 -4.55 -2.55 -1.84
C TYR A 233 -4.06 -2.80 -0.42
N PHE A 234 -4.08 -1.79 0.43
CA PHE A 234 -3.59 -1.82 1.80
C PHE A 234 -4.71 -1.74 2.81
N GLU A 235 -4.73 -2.70 3.72
CA GLU A 235 -5.58 -2.63 4.89
C GLU A 235 -4.96 -1.66 5.92
N THR A 236 -5.76 -0.74 6.45
CA THR A 236 -5.30 0.16 7.51
C THR A 236 -5.27 -0.58 8.84
N GLU A 237 -4.10 -0.69 9.48
CA GLU A 237 -3.97 -1.26 10.83
C GLU A 237 -4.16 -0.20 11.91
N LEU A 238 -3.59 0.99 11.68
CA LEU A 238 -3.72 2.16 12.55
C LEU A 238 -3.59 3.43 11.70
N LEU A 239 -4.42 4.44 11.96
CA LEU A 239 -4.35 5.73 11.27
C LEU A 239 -4.64 6.87 12.25
N PHE A 240 -3.70 7.80 12.37
CA PHE A 240 -3.84 8.94 13.28
C PHE A 240 -3.18 10.19 12.74
N THR A 241 -3.61 11.33 13.27
CA THR A 241 -3.10 12.65 12.97
C THR A 241 -1.71 12.84 13.57
N SER A 242 -0.77 13.37 12.80
CA SER A 242 0.61 13.59 13.25
C SER A 242 0.69 14.54 14.46
N PRO A 243 1.79 14.54 15.23
CA PRO A 243 1.94 15.44 16.38
C PRO A 243 1.76 16.93 16.04
N SER A 244 2.23 17.35 14.87
CA SER A 244 2.12 18.74 14.39
C SER A 244 0.69 19.11 14.01
N GLY A 245 -0.19 18.14 13.75
CA GLY A 245 -1.59 18.36 13.39
C GLY A 245 -1.85 18.58 11.90
N ASP A 246 -0.80 18.67 11.07
CA ASP A 246 -0.87 18.96 9.64
C ASP A 246 -0.53 17.74 8.76
N GLY A 247 -0.57 16.54 9.33
CA GLY A 247 -0.18 15.30 8.66
C GLY A 247 -0.90 14.07 9.19
N LEU A 248 -0.67 12.92 8.55
CA LEU A 248 -1.20 11.61 8.92
C LEU A 248 -0.09 10.58 9.07
N LYS A 249 -0.23 9.68 10.03
CA LYS A 249 0.57 8.46 10.18
C LYS A 249 -0.30 7.27 9.81
N TRP A 250 0.07 6.56 8.75
CA TRP A 250 -0.67 5.40 8.27
C TRP A 250 0.14 4.12 8.47
N VAL A 251 -0.38 3.21 9.29
CA VAL A 251 0.25 1.93 9.58
C VAL A 251 -0.45 0.84 8.79
N ILE A 252 0.30 0.10 7.99
CA ILE A 252 -0.18 -0.95 7.08
C ILE A 252 0.56 -2.27 7.33
N PRO A 253 -0.05 -3.43 7.02
CA PRO A 253 0.62 -4.71 7.14
C PRO A 253 1.59 -4.93 5.97
N ILE A 254 2.68 -5.66 6.22
CA ILE A 254 3.63 -6.07 5.19
C ILE A 254 3.97 -7.56 5.28
N GLU A 255 4.15 -8.20 4.12
CA GLU A 255 4.50 -9.62 4.03
C GLU A 255 6.00 -9.82 3.74
N LEU A 256 6.75 -10.12 4.80
CA LEU A 256 8.21 -10.26 4.75
C LEU A 256 8.70 -11.61 4.24
N THR A 257 7.82 -12.58 4.06
CA THR A 257 8.16 -13.90 3.49
C THR A 257 8.52 -13.79 2.01
N LYS A 258 7.99 -12.77 1.31
CA LYS A 258 8.16 -12.57 -0.14
C LYS A 258 9.13 -11.45 -0.47
N VAL A 259 9.12 -10.37 0.30
CA VAL A 259 9.80 -9.11 -0.05
C VAL A 259 10.45 -8.49 1.18
N LYS A 260 11.64 -7.89 1.03
CA LYS A 260 12.30 -7.17 2.13
C LYS A 260 11.53 -5.90 2.47
N HIS A 261 11.62 -5.47 3.73
CA HIS A 261 10.98 -4.23 4.21
C HIS A 261 11.21 -3.02 3.30
N GLN A 262 12.46 -2.77 2.90
CA GLN A 262 12.84 -1.62 2.07
C GLN A 262 12.22 -1.68 0.66
N ASP A 263 12.16 -2.87 0.07
CA ASP A 263 11.55 -3.07 -1.24
C ASP A 263 10.03 -2.90 -1.17
N PHE A 264 9.41 -3.35 -0.08
CA PHE A 264 7.99 -3.13 0.19
C PHE A 264 7.69 -1.64 0.38
N PHE A 265 8.50 -0.93 1.16
CA PHE A 265 8.37 0.53 1.33
C PHE A 265 8.46 1.24 -0.03
N LYS A 266 9.41 0.86 -0.88
CA LYS A 266 9.54 1.43 -2.24
C LYS A 266 8.28 1.17 -3.09
N ALA A 267 7.73 -0.04 -3.03
CA ALA A 267 6.50 -0.38 -3.74
C ALA A 267 5.30 0.44 -3.21
N ALA A 268 5.15 0.55 -1.89
CA ALA A 268 4.10 1.35 -1.25
C ALA A 268 4.23 2.83 -1.60
N ALA A 269 5.43 3.41 -1.54
CA ALA A 269 5.69 4.80 -1.91
C ALA A 269 5.33 5.07 -3.38
N ASN A 270 5.72 4.18 -4.31
CA ASN A 270 5.35 4.30 -5.72
C ASN A 270 3.83 4.23 -5.92
N TYR A 271 3.17 3.29 -5.26
CA TYR A 271 1.71 3.18 -5.30
C TYR A 271 1.04 4.45 -4.79
N ILE A 272 1.48 4.99 -3.65
CA ILE A 272 0.93 6.20 -3.06
C ILE A 272 1.10 7.40 -4.00
N GLN A 273 2.28 7.54 -4.62
CA GLN A 273 2.52 8.59 -5.60
C GLN A 273 1.55 8.49 -6.79
N HIS A 274 1.28 7.30 -7.30
CA HIS A 274 0.40 7.11 -8.45
C HIS A 274 -1.10 7.22 -8.10
N SER A 275 -1.51 6.74 -6.93
CA SER A 275 -2.93 6.68 -6.53
C SER A 275 -3.40 7.95 -5.86
N TYR A 276 -2.53 8.62 -5.09
CA TYR A 276 -2.88 9.80 -4.29
C TYR A 276 -2.14 11.07 -4.72
N SER A 277 -1.19 10.99 -5.65
CA SER A 277 -0.33 12.13 -6.04
C SER A 277 0.42 12.74 -4.85
N LEU A 278 0.83 11.89 -3.90
CA LEU A 278 1.54 12.28 -2.69
C LEU A 278 2.95 11.67 -2.65
N GLU A 279 3.92 12.49 -2.30
CA GLU A 279 5.27 12.03 -2.00
C GLU A 279 5.35 11.57 -0.54
N VAL A 280 6.04 10.45 -0.30
CA VAL A 280 6.27 9.90 1.03
C VAL A 280 7.70 10.21 1.47
N ASP A 281 7.91 10.51 2.76
CA ASP A 281 9.25 10.69 3.32
C ASP A 281 10.08 9.41 3.14
N VAL A 282 11.14 9.49 2.33
CA VAL A 282 12.10 8.40 2.05
C VAL A 282 12.75 7.83 3.30
N SER A 283 12.74 8.58 4.40
CA SER A 283 13.23 8.12 5.70
C SER A 283 12.39 6.96 6.24
N GLY A 284 11.11 6.84 5.84
CA GLY A 284 10.21 5.75 6.22
C GLY A 284 10.68 4.34 5.83
N LYS A 285 11.70 4.21 4.97
CA LYS A 285 12.30 2.92 4.59
C LYS A 285 13.12 2.23 5.70
N ASP A 286 13.54 2.98 6.71
CA ASP A 286 14.39 2.47 7.79
C ASP A 286 13.51 1.68 8.78
N ILE A 287 13.88 0.44 9.10
CA ILE A 287 13.07 -0.44 9.96
C ILE A 287 12.96 0.15 11.38
N SER A 288 14.01 0.84 11.83
CA SER A 288 14.09 1.49 13.15
C SER A 288 13.53 2.92 13.18
N ARG A 289 12.72 3.31 12.17
CA ARG A 289 12.12 4.65 12.10
C ARG A 289 11.25 4.93 13.34
N ALA A 290 11.55 6.03 14.01
CA ALA A 290 10.79 6.50 15.16
C ALA A 290 9.46 7.12 14.71
N CYS A 291 8.36 6.70 15.33
CA CYS A 291 7.05 7.32 15.17
C CYS A 291 6.58 7.86 16.53
N PHE A 292 6.52 9.19 16.65
CA PHE A 292 6.05 9.87 17.85
C PHE A 292 4.56 9.60 18.09
N LEU A 293 4.17 9.46 19.36
CA LEU A 293 2.79 9.21 19.77
C LEU A 293 2.12 10.52 20.23
N PRO A 294 1.19 11.09 19.44
CA PRO A 294 0.42 12.26 19.83
C PRO A 294 -0.90 11.86 20.49
N HIS A 295 -1.66 12.85 20.93
CA HIS A 295 -3.07 12.71 21.21
C HIS A 295 -3.90 12.93 19.94
N ASP A 296 -4.72 11.95 19.59
CA ASP A 296 -5.71 12.03 18.52
C ASP A 296 -6.96 11.24 18.93
N PRO A 297 -8.05 11.91 19.35
CA PRO A 297 -9.29 11.22 19.72
C PRO A 297 -9.96 10.51 18.53
N ASN A 298 -9.59 10.90 17.30
CA ASN A 298 -10.07 10.31 16.05
C ASN A 298 -9.12 9.25 15.50
N VAL A 299 -8.17 8.74 16.28
CA VAL A 299 -7.34 7.61 15.86
C VAL A 299 -8.23 6.43 15.48
N PHE A 300 -7.91 5.83 14.33
CA PHE A 300 -8.52 4.60 13.87
C PHE A 300 -7.59 3.42 14.19
N ILE A 301 -8.16 2.31 14.62
CA ILE A 301 -7.53 0.99 14.67
C ILE A 301 -8.41 0.02 13.88
N ASN A 302 -7.78 -0.94 13.21
CA ASN A 302 -8.52 -2.01 12.57
C ASN A 302 -9.40 -2.76 13.59
N PRO A 303 -10.72 -2.91 13.35
CA PRO A 303 -11.62 -3.62 14.26
C PRO A 303 -11.21 -5.05 14.61
N LYS A 304 -10.39 -5.72 13.79
CA LYS A 304 -9.89 -7.08 14.08
C LYS A 304 -9.06 -7.21 15.36
N TYR A 305 -8.64 -6.08 15.95
CA TYR A 305 -7.88 -6.04 17.19
C TYR A 305 -8.69 -5.64 18.42
N LEU A 306 -9.99 -5.31 18.25
CA LEU A 306 -10.90 -4.92 19.32
C LEU A 306 -11.85 -6.06 19.69
#